data_AF-A0A841JM48-F1
#
_entry.id   AF-A0A841JM48-F1
#
_cell.length_a   1.000
_cell.length_b   1.000
_cell.length_c   1.000
_cell.angle_alpha   90.00
_cell.angle_beta   90.00
_cell.angle_gamma   90.00
#
_symmetry.space_group_name_H-M   'P 1'
#
loop_
_entity.id
_entity.type
_entity.pdbx_description
1 polymer ?
#
loop_
_entity_poly.entity_id
_entity_poly.type
_entity_poly.pdbx_seq_one_letter_code
_entity_poly.pdbx_strand_id
1 'polypeptide(L)'
;MFNSLFKKLNSGQDQDNDKPKQVATSVILLYIGFILSMITDWLDGITAVPFIIVFIVISLVITAVSAGKKWARILILLFVIFNLLSFGFNIAQLLNHSVKEKFTNLVMVLYSMEIIIELIALRLLFSKPANSWFNEQREEIT
;
A
#
# COMPACT_ATOMS: atom_id res chain seq x y z
N MET A 1 0.53 22.69 -14.54
CA MET A 1 -0.26 22.97 -13.32
C MET A 1 -0.26 21.80 -12.32
N PHE A 2 -0.25 20.54 -12.76
CA PHE A 2 -0.08 19.38 -11.86
C PHE A 2 1.29 19.35 -11.17
N ASN A 3 2.37 19.70 -11.88
CA ASN A 3 3.72 19.71 -11.31
C ASN A 3 3.89 20.66 -10.10
N SER A 4 3.14 21.76 -10.04
CA SER A 4 3.20 22.70 -8.90
C SER A 4 2.40 22.22 -7.68
N LEU A 5 1.38 21.39 -7.88
CA LEU A 5 0.62 20.78 -6.77
C LEU A 5 1.44 19.66 -6.11
N PHE A 6 2.12 18.82 -6.91
CA PHE A 6 3.07 17.83 -6.39
C PHE A 6 4.26 18.48 -5.66
N LYS A 7 4.78 19.60 -6.18
CA LYS A 7 5.88 20.32 -5.56
C LYS A 7 5.49 20.99 -4.23
N LYS A 8 4.23 21.44 -4.10
CA LYS A 8 3.70 22.07 -2.88
C LYS A 8 3.33 21.06 -1.78
N LEU A 9 2.95 19.83 -2.16
CA LEU A 9 2.82 18.71 -1.23
C LEU A 9 4.17 18.27 -0.66
N ASN A 10 5.24 18.33 -1.47
CA ASN A 10 6.60 18.02 -1.01
C ASN A 10 7.26 19.14 -0.17
N SER A 11 6.82 20.40 -0.28
CA SER A 11 7.48 21.53 0.39
C SER A 11 7.03 21.77 1.84
N GLY A 12 6.14 20.94 2.39
CA GLY A 12 5.64 21.04 3.77
C GLY A 12 6.28 20.05 4.76
N GLN A 13 7.25 19.25 4.32
CA GLN A 13 7.96 18.28 5.15
C GLN A 13 9.45 18.67 5.22
N ASP A 14 9.86 19.41 6.25
CA ASP A 14 11.29 19.61 6.56
C ASP A 14 11.98 18.32 7.06
N GLN A 15 11.29 17.16 7.02
CA GLN A 15 11.87 15.81 7.15
C GLN A 15 12.00 15.05 5.81
N ASP A 16 11.59 15.64 4.68
CA ASP A 16 11.51 14.94 3.39
C ASP A 16 12.79 15.00 2.53
N ASN A 17 13.75 15.84 2.88
CA ASN A 17 14.89 16.08 2.00
C ASN A 17 15.91 14.93 1.95
N ASP A 18 15.90 14.00 2.91
CA ASP A 18 16.84 12.87 2.98
C ASP A 18 16.25 11.51 2.56
N LYS A 19 14.93 11.41 2.31
CA LYS A 19 14.35 10.10 1.96
C LYS A 19 14.74 9.69 0.53
N PRO A 20 15.21 8.44 0.31
CA PRO A 20 15.51 7.96 -1.04
C PRO A 20 14.27 8.04 -1.94
N LYS A 21 14.47 8.37 -3.21
CA LYS A 21 13.38 8.44 -4.21
C LYS A 21 12.56 7.15 -4.24
N GLN A 22 13.17 6.00 -4.02
CA GLN A 22 12.50 4.70 -3.99
C GLN A 22 11.49 4.62 -2.83
N VAL A 23 11.84 5.14 -1.66
CA VAL A 23 10.94 5.20 -0.49
C VAL A 23 9.80 6.16 -0.78
N ALA A 24 10.09 7.37 -1.26
CA ALA A 24 9.07 8.36 -1.61
C ALA A 24 8.07 7.81 -2.63
N THR A 25 8.56 7.22 -3.72
CA THR A 25 7.72 6.59 -4.74
C THR A 25 6.93 5.42 -4.17
N SER A 26 7.52 4.58 -3.32
CA SER A 26 6.80 3.47 -2.71
C SER A 26 5.65 3.94 -1.81
N VAL A 27 5.83 5.01 -1.03
CA VAL A 27 4.78 5.58 -0.19
C VAL A 27 3.63 6.09 -1.05
N ILE A 28 3.92 6.77 -2.15
CA ILE A 28 2.90 7.24 -3.10
C ILE A 28 2.14 6.05 -3.69
N LEU A 29 2.84 5.00 -4.13
CA LEU A 29 2.21 3.80 -4.68
C LEU A 29 1.36 3.06 -3.64
N LEU A 30 1.81 2.98 -2.38
CA LEU A 30 1.02 2.40 -1.29
C LEU A 30 -0.26 3.18 -1.04
N TYR A 31 -0.23 4.52 -1.06
CA TYR A 31 -1.45 5.31 -0.96
C TYR A 31 -2.39 5.10 -2.15
N ILE A 32 -1.85 5.00 -3.38
CA ILE A 32 -2.67 4.71 -4.57
C ILE A 32 -3.31 3.32 -4.46
N GLY A 33 -2.54 2.30 -4.10
CA GLY A 33 -3.04 0.93 -3.89
C GLY A 33 -4.10 0.90 -2.79
N PHE A 34 -3.85 1.57 -1.68
CA PHE A 34 -4.80 1.69 -0.58
C PHE A 34 -6.11 2.36 -1.00
N ILE A 35 -6.07 3.44 -1.79
CA ILE A 35 -7.28 4.09 -2.32
C ILE A 35 -8.06 3.14 -3.23
N LEU A 36 -7.37 2.37 -4.09
CA LEU A 36 -8.01 1.36 -4.94
C LEU A 36 -8.66 0.26 -4.10
N SER A 37 -7.99 -0.20 -3.04
CA SER A 37 -8.51 -1.18 -2.09
C SER A 37 -9.79 -0.66 -1.43
N MET A 38 -9.79 0.59 -0.96
CA MET A 38 -10.98 1.23 -0.36
C MET A 38 -12.14 1.38 -1.34
N ILE A 39 -11.87 1.72 -2.60
CA ILE A 39 -12.92 1.76 -3.64
C ILE A 39 -13.50 0.36 -3.84
N THR A 40 -12.65 -0.67 -3.87
CA THR A 40 -13.07 -2.04 -4.11
C THR A 40 -13.89 -2.58 -2.93
N ASP A 41 -13.42 -2.37 -1.70
CA ASP A 41 -14.12 -2.72 -0.46
C ASP A 41 -15.50 -2.05 -0.35
N TRP A 42 -15.59 -0.79 -0.79
CA TRP A 42 -16.84 -0.05 -0.82
C TRP A 42 -17.82 -0.64 -1.84
N LEU A 43 -17.34 -1.02 -3.02
CA LEU A 43 -18.15 -1.69 -4.06
C LEU A 43 -18.63 -3.07 -3.62
N ASP A 44 -17.85 -3.76 -2.80
CA ASP A 44 -18.19 -5.07 -2.22
C ASP A 44 -19.15 -4.98 -1.01
N GLY A 45 -19.54 -3.76 -0.62
CA GLY A 45 -20.54 -3.52 0.41
C GLY A 45 -20.03 -3.73 1.84
N ILE A 46 -18.73 -3.52 2.09
CA ILE A 46 -18.17 -3.52 3.45
C ILE A 46 -18.83 -2.44 4.30
N THR A 47 -19.13 -2.78 5.56
CA THR A 47 -19.76 -1.85 6.49
C THR A 47 -18.80 -0.75 6.96
N ALA A 48 -19.32 0.40 7.37
CA ALA A 48 -18.50 1.58 7.67
C ALA A 48 -17.47 1.36 8.81
N VAL A 49 -17.79 0.53 9.81
CA VAL A 49 -16.91 0.29 10.96
C VAL A 49 -15.61 -0.43 10.56
N PRO A 50 -15.64 -1.63 9.94
CA PRO A 50 -14.41 -2.27 9.46
C PRO A 50 -13.66 -1.42 8.45
N PHE A 51 -14.36 -0.69 7.57
CA PHE A 51 -13.74 0.25 6.63
C PHE A 51 -12.88 1.32 7.34
N ILE A 52 -13.42 1.97 8.37
CA ILE A 52 -12.70 3.01 9.15
C ILE A 52 -11.49 2.40 9.89
N ILE A 53 -11.64 1.20 10.45
CA ILE A 53 -10.54 0.53 11.16
C ILE A 53 -9.38 0.23 10.20
N VAL A 54 -9.67 -0.37 9.05
CA VAL A 54 -8.67 -0.65 8.01
C VAL A 54 -8.00 0.64 7.55
N PHE A 55 -8.79 1.70 7.35
CA PHE A 55 -8.27 3.01 6.94
C PHE A 55 -7.24 3.57 7.93
N ILE A 56 -7.56 3.55 9.23
CA ILE A 56 -6.65 4.04 10.27
C ILE A 56 -5.38 3.18 10.31
N VAL A 57 -5.51 1.85 10.33
CA VAL A 57 -4.37 0.93 10.45
C VAL A 57 -3.42 1.08 9.26
N ILE A 58 -3.92 1.07 8.03
CA ILE A 58 -3.07 1.18 6.83
C ILE A 58 -2.42 2.56 6.77
N SER A 59 -3.14 3.64 7.07
CA SER A 59 -2.58 4.99 7.11
C SER A 59 -1.42 5.13 8.11
N LEU A 60 -1.56 4.52 9.30
CA LEU A 60 -0.51 4.47 10.31
C LEU A 60 0.72 3.70 9.82
N VAL A 61 0.51 2.55 9.16
CA VAL A 61 1.61 1.76 8.62
C VAL A 61 2.33 2.52 7.50
N ILE A 62 1.61 3.15 6.56
CA ILE A 62 2.23 3.93 5.48
C ILE A 62 3.00 5.13 6.04
N THR A 63 2.49 5.79 7.08
CA THR A 63 3.21 6.88 7.75
C THR A 63 4.46 6.37 8.45
N ALA A 64 4.40 5.20 9.11
CA ALA A 64 5.56 4.57 9.71
C ALA A 64 6.63 4.15 8.66
N VAL A 65 6.20 3.72 7.46
CA VAL A 65 7.09 3.51 6.31
C VAL A 65 7.77 4.83 5.91
N SER A 66 7.01 5.92 5.79
CA SER A 66 7.56 7.24 5.48
C SER A 66 8.50 7.78 6.56
N ALA A 67 8.40 7.30 7.79
CA ALA A 67 9.25 7.67 8.92
C ALA A 67 10.44 6.70 9.14
N GLY A 68 10.74 5.81 8.19
CA GLY A 68 11.94 4.96 8.27
C GLY A 68 11.83 3.80 9.24
N LYS A 69 10.63 3.44 9.68
CA LYS A 69 10.45 2.36 10.64
C LYS A 69 10.56 0.99 9.95
N LYS A 70 11.59 0.21 10.29
CA LYS A 70 11.82 -1.15 9.74
C LYS A 70 10.64 -2.10 9.89
N TRP A 71 9.97 -2.06 11.04
CA TRP A 71 8.82 -2.95 11.31
C TRP A 71 7.66 -2.70 10.35
N ALA A 72 7.50 -1.45 9.87
CA ALA A 72 6.44 -1.10 8.93
C ALA A 72 6.63 -1.78 7.56
N ARG A 73 7.88 -1.97 7.10
CA ARG A 73 8.17 -2.74 5.87
C ARG A 73 7.75 -4.20 5.98
N ILE A 74 7.95 -4.79 7.16
CA ILE A 74 7.58 -6.18 7.41
C ILE A 74 6.06 -6.31 7.40
N LEU A 75 5.34 -5.34 8.00
CA LEU A 75 3.88 -5.31 7.93
C LEU A 75 3.37 -5.16 6.49
N ILE A 76 3.93 -4.26 5.68
CA ILE A 76 3.57 -4.14 4.27
C ILE A 76 3.80 -5.47 3.54
N LEU A 77 4.94 -6.13 3.77
CA LEU A 77 5.20 -7.46 3.19
C LEU A 77 4.12 -8.47 3.59
N LEU A 78 3.72 -8.51 4.87
CA LEU A 78 2.67 -9.40 5.34
C LEU A 78 1.32 -9.07 4.69
N PHE A 79 0.95 -7.79 4.60
CA PHE A 79 -0.28 -7.36 3.94
C PHE A 79 -0.32 -7.80 2.48
N VAL A 80 0.77 -7.61 1.72
CA VAL A 80 0.85 -8.06 0.33
C VAL A 80 0.72 -9.58 0.22
N ILE A 81 1.33 -10.35 1.13
CA ILE A 81 1.19 -11.82 1.14
C ILE A 81 -0.26 -12.22 1.42
N PHE A 82 -0.91 -11.61 2.43
CA PHE A 82 -2.32 -11.88 2.72
C PHE A 82 -3.23 -11.47 1.56
N ASN A 83 -2.93 -10.36 0.88
CA ASN A 83 -3.69 -9.89 -0.27
C ASN A 83 -3.58 -10.88 -1.45
N LEU A 84 -2.36 -11.37 -1.74
CA LEU A 84 -2.13 -12.40 -2.76
C LEU A 84 -2.83 -13.73 -2.44
N LEU A 85 -2.81 -14.16 -1.18
CA LEU A 85 -3.51 -15.38 -0.76
C LEU A 85 -5.03 -15.22 -0.87
N SER A 86 -5.56 -14.08 -0.43
CA SER A 86 -6.97 -13.72 -0.57
C SER A 86 -7.38 -13.75 -2.04
N PHE A 87 -6.63 -13.09 -2.91
CA PHE A 87 -6.88 -13.07 -4.35
C PHE A 87 -6.85 -14.47 -4.95
N GLY A 88 -5.82 -15.28 -4.66
CA GLY A 88 -5.71 -16.65 -5.16
C GLY A 88 -6.89 -17.53 -4.74
N PHE A 89 -7.35 -17.39 -3.49
CA PHE A 89 -8.53 -18.09 -2.99
C PHE A 89 -9.81 -17.66 -3.71
N ASN A 90 -10.00 -16.36 -3.91
CA ASN A 90 -11.16 -15.83 -4.63
C ASN A 90 -11.19 -16.29 -6.11
N ILE A 91 -10.04 -16.31 -6.79
CA ILE A 91 -9.93 -16.83 -8.16
C ILE A 91 -10.26 -18.33 -8.20
N ALA A 92 -9.76 -19.12 -7.25
CA ALA A 92 -10.08 -20.55 -7.17
C ALA A 92 -11.58 -20.80 -6.98
N GLN A 93 -12.25 -19.98 -6.16
CA GLN A 93 -13.70 -20.06 -5.96
C GLN A 93 -14.50 -19.69 -7.21
N LEU A 94 -14.04 -18.68 -7.97
CA LEU A 94 -14.62 -18.27 -9.24
C LEU A 94 -14.54 -19.40 -10.28
N LEU A 95 -13.38 -20.05 -10.41
CA LEU A 95 -13.16 -21.16 -11.35
C LEU A 95 -13.99 -22.40 -11.00
N ASN A 96 -14.28 -22.62 -9.72
CA ASN A 96 -15.12 -23.72 -9.26
C ASN A 96 -16.63 -23.46 -9.43
N HIS A 97 -17.05 -22.38 -10.10
CA HIS A 97 -18.44 -21.98 -10.34
C HIS A 97 -19.33 -21.93 -9.08
N SER A 98 -18.71 -21.85 -7.90
CA SER A 98 -19.37 -22.07 -6.61
C SER A 98 -19.89 -20.78 -5.96
N VAL A 99 -19.58 -19.60 -6.52
CA VAL A 99 -19.92 -18.32 -5.90
C VAL A 99 -20.79 -17.45 -6.80
N LYS A 100 -21.95 -17.08 -6.26
CA LYS A 100 -22.88 -16.03 -6.71
C LYS A 100 -22.23 -14.65 -6.60
N GLU A 101 -22.26 -13.92 -7.71
CA GLU A 101 -22.46 -12.46 -7.84
C GLU A 101 -21.51 -11.45 -7.17
N LYS A 102 -20.60 -11.83 -6.25
CA LYS A 102 -19.77 -10.84 -5.53
C LYS A 102 -18.61 -10.24 -6.34
N PHE A 103 -17.99 -10.97 -7.26
CA PHE A 103 -16.87 -10.47 -8.06
C PHE A 103 -17.35 -10.08 -9.46
N THR A 104 -17.75 -8.83 -9.64
CA THR A 104 -17.93 -8.28 -10.99
C THR A 104 -16.58 -8.20 -11.71
N ASN A 105 -16.59 -8.22 -13.04
CA ASN A 105 -15.37 -8.04 -13.83
C ASN A 105 -14.61 -6.75 -13.46
N LEU A 106 -15.32 -5.70 -13.04
CA LEU A 106 -14.73 -4.44 -12.60
C LEU A 106 -13.94 -4.61 -11.29
N VAL A 107 -14.53 -5.25 -10.27
CA VAL A 107 -13.90 -5.53 -8.97
C VAL A 107 -12.62 -6.35 -9.17
N MET A 108 -12.66 -7.38 -10.02
CA MET A 108 -11.48 -8.19 -10.35
C MET A 108 -10.34 -7.38 -10.99
N VAL A 109 -10.67 -6.45 -11.89
CA VAL A 109 -9.68 -5.59 -12.54
C VAL A 109 -9.06 -4.63 -11.52
N LEU A 110 -9.87 -3.99 -10.68
CA LEU A 110 -9.39 -3.07 -9.64
C LEU A 110 -8.47 -3.79 -8.64
N TYR A 111 -8.86 -4.97 -8.17
CA TYR A 111 -8.06 -5.78 -7.25
C TYR A 111 -6.74 -6.24 -7.88
N SER A 112 -6.76 -6.61 -9.17
CA SER A 112 -5.55 -6.97 -9.92
C SER A 112 -4.59 -5.79 -10.06
N MET A 113 -5.13 -4.59 -10.33
CA MET A 113 -4.33 -3.36 -10.41
C MET A 113 -3.71 -2.97 -9.07
N GLU A 114 -4.47 -3.08 -7.98
CA GLU A 114 -4.00 -2.91 -6.61
C GLU A 114 -2.80 -3.81 -6.32
N ILE A 115 -2.92 -5.12 -6.55
CA ILE A 115 -1.84 -6.09 -6.33
C ILE A 115 -0.58 -5.73 -7.12
N ILE A 116 -0.72 -5.33 -8.39
CA ILE A 116 0.44 -4.93 -9.22
C ILE A 116 1.13 -3.71 -8.60
N ILE A 117 0.37 -2.71 -8.19
CA ILE A 117 0.89 -1.48 -7.57
C ILE A 117 1.60 -1.80 -6.25
N GLU A 118 1.00 -2.65 -5.41
CA GLU A 118 1.57 -3.10 -4.15
C GLU A 118 2.88 -3.87 -4.34
N LEU A 119 2.95 -4.75 -5.35
CA LEU A 119 4.18 -5.47 -5.68
C LEU A 119 5.30 -4.54 -6.14
N ILE A 120 4.98 -3.51 -6.93
CA ILE A 120 5.96 -2.49 -7.34
C ILE A 120 6.42 -1.69 -6.11
N ALA A 121 5.50 -1.27 -5.25
CA ALA A 121 5.82 -0.55 -4.01
C ALA A 121 6.71 -1.40 -3.09
N LEU A 122 6.38 -2.67 -2.91
CA LEU A 122 7.15 -3.64 -2.13
C LEU A 122 8.56 -3.80 -2.71
N ARG A 123 8.70 -3.97 -4.03
CA ARG A 123 10.01 -4.04 -4.68
C ARG A 123 10.85 -2.80 -4.41
N LEU A 124 10.26 -1.61 -4.42
CA LEU A 124 10.96 -0.36 -4.13
C LEU A 124 11.36 -0.25 -2.66
N LEU A 125 10.50 -0.66 -1.72
CA LEU A 125 10.79 -0.68 -0.28
C LEU A 125 11.94 -1.62 0.10
N PHE A 126 12.12 -2.69 -0.66
CA PHE A 126 13.19 -3.67 -0.46
C PHE A 126 14.39 -3.44 -1.38
N SER A 127 14.43 -2.32 -2.10
CA SER A 127 15.60 -1.94 -2.89
C SER A 127 16.79 -1.58 -2.00
N LYS A 128 18.02 -1.75 -2.50
CA LYS A 128 19.26 -1.37 -1.80
C LYS A 128 19.24 0.04 -1.19
N PRO A 129 18.88 1.12 -1.93
CA PRO A 129 18.86 2.48 -1.36
C PRO A 129 17.81 2.66 -0.27
N ALA A 130 16.63 2.05 -0.40
CA ALA A 130 15.64 2.04 0.66
C ALA A 130 16.19 1.32 1.91
N ASN A 131 16.82 0.16 1.71
CA ASN A 131 17.35 -0.65 2.81
C ASN A 131 18.41 0.08 3.65
N SER A 132 19.26 0.90 3.02
CA SER A 132 20.22 1.76 3.71
C SER A 132 19.50 2.77 4.62
N TRP A 133 18.54 3.50 4.07
CA TRP A 133 17.78 4.52 4.81
C TRP A 133 17.02 3.95 6.01
N PHE A 134 16.34 2.81 5.84
CA PHE A 134 15.66 2.14 6.96
C PHE A 134 16.65 1.64 8.02
N ASN A 135 17.91 1.38 7.66
CA ASN A 135 18.96 0.96 8.59
C ASN A 135 19.62 2.12 9.33
N GLU A 136 19.93 3.22 8.63
CA GLU A 136 20.52 4.45 9.18
C GLU A 136 19.61 5.09 10.24
N GLN A 137 18.29 5.11 10.00
CA GLN A 137 17.30 5.62 10.94
C GLN A 137 17.19 4.83 12.27
N ARG A 138 17.87 3.69 12.39
CA ARG A 138 17.99 2.94 13.66
C ARG A 138 19.16 3.44 14.50
N GLU A 139 20.22 3.90 13.85
CA GLU A 139 21.45 4.33 14.51
C GLU A 139 21.28 5.70 15.17
N GLU A 140 20.38 6.56 14.68
CA GLU A 140 20.07 7.85 15.30
C GLU A 140 19.25 7.75 16.61
N ILE A 141 18.66 6.59 16.92
CA ILE A 141 17.82 6.37 18.12
C ILE A 141 18.58 5.56 19.20
N THR A 142 19.83 5.15 18.95
CA THR A 142 20.67 4.39 19.89
C THR A 142 21.80 5.25 20.41
#